data_AF-M0DE36-F1
#
_entry.id   AF-M0DE36-F1
#
_cell.length_a   1.000
_cell.length_b   1.000
_cell.length_c   1.000
_cell.angle_alpha   90.00
_cell.angle_beta   90.00
_cell.angle_gamma   90.00
#
_symmetry.space_group_name_H-M   'P 1'
#
loop_
_entity.id
_entity.type
_entity.pdbx_description
1 polymer ?
#
loop_
_entity_poly.entity_id
_entity_poly.type
_entity_poly.pdbx_seq_one_letter_code
_entity_poly.pdbx_strand_id
1 'polypeptide(L)'
;MVASNTTGTIGRISKRVGRYVNHDDVLVRFVSLWIIVASVFTTAWIISYHLLSQGLLRGGNPGVTARYAGSITREFLWLFGWNAGVSLIAIGANTLRSVNTPMGYVIEVVQAPWYGAVWGTGSLAIGGERIAPSLAVLVERSGPMEITAFIAIVVATRGVMLWHQESGPRLKEEFERVRSPSDWSLTRREWVLLVGGYLLLAVSCYREAVAIARVAG
;
A
#
# COMPACT_ATOMS: atom_id res chain seq x y z
N MET A 1 -19.36 -40.24 -3.78
CA MET A 1 -19.30 -38.77 -3.86
C MET A 1 -18.42 -38.27 -2.71
N VAL A 2 -17.22 -37.78 -3.02
CA VAL A 2 -16.28 -37.27 -2.01
C VAL A 2 -16.53 -35.78 -1.84
N ALA A 3 -17.04 -35.39 -0.67
CA ALA A 3 -17.22 -33.99 -0.33
C ALA A 3 -15.84 -33.33 -0.09
N SER A 4 -15.61 -32.25 -0.82
CA SER A 4 -14.45 -31.36 -0.82
C SER A 4 -13.95 -30.98 0.59
N ASN A 5 -12.75 -31.46 0.95
CA ASN A 5 -11.97 -31.00 2.11
C ASN A 5 -11.32 -29.61 1.92
N THR A 6 -11.54 -28.96 0.76
CA THR A 6 -10.80 -27.76 0.35
C THR A 6 -11.27 -26.50 1.09
N THR A 7 -12.54 -26.45 1.50
CA THR A 7 -13.12 -25.35 2.30
C THR A 7 -12.51 -25.23 3.70
N GLY A 8 -12.13 -26.35 4.33
CA GLY A 8 -11.52 -26.35 5.66
C GLY A 8 -10.08 -25.84 5.70
N THR A 9 -9.32 -25.97 4.60
CA THR A 9 -7.92 -25.54 4.54
C THR A 9 -7.80 -24.05 4.22
N ILE A 10 -8.56 -23.55 3.24
CA ILE A 10 -8.60 -22.13 2.90
C ILE A 10 -9.12 -21.30 4.09
N GLY A 11 -10.16 -21.78 4.77
CA GLY A 11 -10.68 -21.14 5.98
C GLY A 11 -9.66 -21.07 7.12
N ARG A 12 -8.84 -22.12 7.31
CA ARG A 12 -7.77 -22.12 8.33
C ARG A 12 -6.63 -21.16 7.99
N ILE A 13 -6.20 -21.12 6.73
CA ILE A 13 -5.14 -20.20 6.27
C ILE A 13 -5.61 -18.75 6.43
N SER A 14 -6.82 -18.44 5.97
CA SER A 14 -7.42 -17.09 6.11
C SER A 14 -7.50 -16.63 7.56
N LYS A 15 -7.98 -17.49 8.47
CA LYS A 15 -8.00 -17.19 9.92
C LYS A 15 -6.60 -16.94 10.49
N ARG A 16 -5.60 -17.71 10.05
CA ARG A 16 -4.21 -17.56 10.50
C ARG A 16 -3.58 -16.26 10.00
N VAL A 17 -3.75 -15.95 8.72
CA VAL A 17 -3.30 -14.68 8.12
C VAL A 17 -3.96 -13.50 8.80
N GLY A 18 -5.28 -13.54 8.99
CA GLY A 18 -6.03 -12.50 9.68
C GLY A 18 -5.53 -12.27 11.11
N ARG A 19 -5.11 -13.32 11.84
CA ARG A 19 -4.53 -13.19 13.18
C ARG A 19 -3.21 -12.44 13.19
N TYR A 20 -2.32 -12.72 12.23
CA TYR A 20 -1.01 -12.07 12.15
C TYR A 20 -1.12 -10.61 11.72
N VAL A 21 -1.94 -10.33 10.71
CA VAL A 21 -2.18 -8.96 10.23
C VAL A 21 -2.85 -8.08 11.30
N ASN A 22 -3.67 -8.69 12.17
CA ASN A 22 -4.35 -8.01 13.26
C ASN A 22 -3.74 -8.27 14.64
N HIS A 23 -2.46 -8.66 14.70
CA HIS A 23 -1.76 -8.89 15.95
C HIS A 23 -1.67 -7.63 16.84
N ASP A 24 -1.54 -7.77 18.15
CA ASP A 24 -1.46 -6.60 19.05
C ASP A 24 -0.12 -5.88 18.94
N ASP A 25 0.97 -6.64 18.75
CA ASP A 25 2.28 -6.09 18.45
C ASP A 25 2.35 -5.46 17.05
N VAL A 26 2.71 -4.18 17.00
CA VAL A 26 2.78 -3.37 15.77
C VAL A 26 3.78 -3.89 14.76
N LEU A 27 4.91 -4.46 15.19
CA LEU A 27 5.93 -5.00 14.29
C LEU A 27 5.43 -6.28 13.62
N VAL A 28 4.77 -7.16 14.39
CA VAL A 28 4.15 -8.37 13.82
C VAL A 28 3.13 -8.00 12.77
N ARG A 29 2.26 -7.02 13.04
CA ARG A 29 1.29 -6.52 12.03
C ARG A 29 1.99 -5.98 10.79
N PHE A 30 3.00 -5.13 10.99
CA PHE A 30 3.74 -4.47 9.93
C PHE A 30 4.38 -5.50 9.00
N VAL A 31 5.17 -6.42 9.56
CA VAL A 31 5.84 -7.48 8.80
C VAL A 31 4.82 -8.37 8.09
N SER A 32 3.71 -8.70 8.74
CA SER A 32 2.68 -9.57 8.16
C SER A 32 1.99 -8.92 6.97
N LEU A 33 1.57 -7.65 7.10
CA LEU A 33 0.94 -6.92 6.00
C LEU A 33 1.95 -6.67 4.88
N TRP A 34 3.19 -6.33 5.23
CA TRP A 34 4.29 -6.15 4.28
C TRP A 34 4.52 -7.40 3.44
N ILE A 35 4.60 -8.58 4.05
CA ILE A 35 4.77 -9.85 3.30
C ILE A 35 3.60 -10.09 2.34
N ILE A 36 2.36 -9.83 2.77
CA ILE A 36 1.18 -10.03 1.91
C ILE A 36 1.22 -9.08 0.72
N VAL A 37 1.43 -7.78 0.97
CA VAL A 37 1.48 -6.75 -0.07
C VAL A 37 2.63 -7.03 -1.04
N ALA A 38 3.83 -7.30 -0.51
CA ALA A 38 5.00 -7.63 -1.33
C ALA A 38 4.77 -8.88 -2.18
N SER A 39 4.13 -9.92 -1.64
CA SER A 39 3.83 -11.15 -2.37
C SER A 39 2.85 -10.92 -3.51
N VAL A 40 1.75 -10.21 -3.26
CA VAL A 40 0.72 -9.91 -4.27
C VAL A 40 1.26 -8.97 -5.34
N PHE A 41 1.99 -7.92 -4.93
CA PHE A 41 2.71 -7.02 -5.83
C PHE A 41 3.67 -7.79 -6.74
N THR A 42 4.55 -8.60 -6.16
CA THR A 42 5.58 -9.34 -6.91
C THR A 42 4.95 -10.34 -7.87
N THR A 43 3.90 -11.03 -7.45
CA THR A 43 3.16 -11.96 -8.30
C THR A 43 2.53 -11.24 -9.49
N ALA A 44 1.86 -10.11 -9.25
CA ALA A 44 1.28 -9.31 -10.32
C ALA A 44 2.34 -8.73 -11.26
N TRP A 45 3.48 -8.30 -10.71
CA TRP A 45 4.62 -7.81 -11.48
C TRP A 45 5.21 -8.87 -12.41
N ILE A 46 5.48 -10.07 -11.91
CA ILE A 46 6.01 -11.18 -12.71
C ILE A 46 5.00 -11.58 -13.80
N ILE A 47 3.73 -11.79 -13.43
CA ILE A 47 2.69 -12.21 -14.36
C ILE A 47 2.52 -11.17 -15.46
N SER A 48 2.41 -9.89 -15.11
CA SER A 48 2.23 -8.81 -16.10
C SER A 48 3.44 -8.63 -17.00
N TYR A 49 4.66 -8.78 -16.46
CA TYR A 49 5.89 -8.69 -17.24
C TYR A 49 5.96 -9.74 -18.35
N HIS A 50 5.52 -10.97 -18.06
CA HIS A 50 5.59 -12.08 -19.01
C HIS A 50 4.35 -12.21 -19.91
N LEU A 51 3.16 -11.88 -19.41
CA LEU A 51 1.91 -12.16 -20.12
C LEU A 51 1.23 -10.95 -20.76
N LEU A 52 1.50 -9.72 -20.28
CA LEU A 52 0.80 -8.52 -20.78
C LEU A 52 1.67 -7.72 -21.75
N SER A 53 1.02 -7.01 -22.67
CA SER A 53 1.70 -6.14 -23.64
C SER A 53 2.32 -4.91 -22.98
N GLN A 54 3.44 -4.43 -23.54
CA GLN A 54 4.10 -3.24 -23.04
C GLN A 54 3.19 -2.03 -23.24
N GLY A 55 3.08 -1.19 -22.22
CA GLY A 55 2.30 0.02 -22.25
C GLY A 55 0.79 -0.18 -22.13
N LEU A 56 0.30 -1.40 -21.87
CA LEU A 56 -1.14 -1.71 -21.78
C LEU A 56 -1.89 -0.78 -20.81
N LEU A 57 -1.25 -0.35 -19.73
CA LEU A 57 -1.85 0.50 -18.69
C LEU A 57 -1.44 1.99 -18.82
N ARG A 58 -0.85 2.42 -19.94
CA ARG A 58 -0.45 3.83 -20.12
C ARG A 58 -1.68 4.74 -20.17
N GLY A 59 -1.55 5.94 -19.60
CA GLY A 59 -2.63 6.94 -19.57
C GLY A 59 -3.71 6.72 -18.51
N GLY A 60 -3.68 5.61 -17.77
CA GLY A 60 -4.66 5.31 -16.71
C GLY A 60 -4.35 5.93 -15.34
N ASN A 61 -3.22 6.63 -15.18
CA ASN A 61 -2.82 7.20 -13.89
C ASN A 61 -2.90 8.74 -13.92
N PRO A 62 -3.82 9.37 -13.18
CA PRO A 62 -4.07 10.81 -13.24
C PRO A 62 -2.93 11.68 -12.67
N GLY A 63 -1.99 11.11 -11.91
CA GLY A 63 -0.81 11.85 -11.40
C GLY A 63 0.32 12.06 -12.43
N VAL A 64 0.19 11.49 -13.62
CA VAL A 64 1.25 11.35 -14.64
C VAL A 64 1.43 12.60 -15.52
N THR A 65 0.50 13.55 -15.47
CA THR A 65 0.54 14.73 -16.35
C THR A 65 1.39 15.88 -15.81
N ALA A 66 2.02 15.73 -14.64
CA ALA A 66 2.82 16.79 -14.03
C ALA A 66 4.11 17.00 -14.83
N ARG A 67 4.15 18.10 -15.60
CA ARG A 67 5.38 18.67 -16.15
C ARG A 67 6.38 18.88 -15.01
N TYR A 68 7.64 18.55 -15.24
CA TYR A 68 8.73 18.77 -14.26
C TYR A 68 8.58 20.13 -13.57
N ALA A 69 8.62 20.13 -12.24
CA ALA A 69 8.32 21.31 -11.43
C ALA A 69 9.40 22.41 -11.53
N GLY A 70 10.50 22.17 -12.24
CA GLY A 70 11.56 23.15 -12.51
C GLY A 70 12.68 23.18 -11.46
N SER A 71 12.55 22.45 -10.35
CA SER A 71 13.64 22.22 -9.39
C SER A 71 13.41 20.95 -8.57
N ILE A 72 14.50 20.35 -8.04
CA ILE A 72 14.43 19.17 -7.16
C ILE A 72 13.53 19.43 -5.95
N THR A 73 13.65 20.60 -5.31
CA THR A 73 12.86 20.94 -4.12
C THR A 73 11.37 21.02 -4.43
N ARG A 74 10.99 21.64 -5.55
CA ARG A 74 9.57 21.76 -5.91
C ARG A 74 8.98 20.40 -6.29
N GLU A 75 9.74 19.59 -7.02
CA GLU A 75 9.34 18.23 -7.39
C GLU A 75 9.18 17.35 -6.13
N PHE A 76 10.14 17.42 -5.20
CA PHE A 76 10.06 16.71 -3.92
C PHE A 76 8.82 17.10 -3.12
N LEU A 77 8.56 18.41 -2.94
CA LEU A 77 7.41 18.88 -2.17
C LEU A 77 6.09 18.48 -2.82
N TRP A 78 6.02 18.49 -4.16
CA TRP A 78 4.86 18.03 -4.91
C TRP A 78 4.62 16.53 -4.70
N LEU A 79 5.63 15.69 -4.94
CA LEU A 79 5.54 14.24 -4.77
C LEU A 79 5.22 13.86 -3.32
N PHE A 80 5.92 14.46 -2.35
CA PHE A 80 5.69 14.20 -0.94
C PHE A 80 4.30 14.67 -0.50
N GLY A 81 3.87 15.86 -0.93
CA GLY A 81 2.53 16.38 -0.62
C GLY A 81 1.42 15.52 -1.20
N TRP A 82 1.57 15.08 -2.46
CA TRP A 82 0.64 14.16 -3.09
C TRP A 82 0.56 12.83 -2.33
N ASN A 83 1.70 12.20 -2.06
CA ASN A 83 1.74 10.91 -1.37
C ASN A 83 1.28 10.99 0.09
N ALA A 84 1.58 12.09 0.79
CA ALA A 84 1.03 12.35 2.12
C ALA A 84 -0.50 12.52 2.06
N GLY A 85 -1.03 13.18 1.03
CA GLY A 85 -2.48 13.27 0.78
C GLY A 85 -3.12 11.90 0.56
N VAL A 86 -2.52 11.06 -0.29
CA VAL A 86 -2.98 9.68 -0.52
C VAL A 86 -2.89 8.86 0.77
N SER A 87 -1.84 9.03 1.57
CA SER A 87 -1.70 8.30 2.84
C SER A 87 -2.79 8.71 3.84
N LEU A 88 -3.21 9.97 3.85
CA LEU A 88 -4.35 10.42 4.67
C LEU A 88 -5.67 9.76 4.25
N ILE A 89 -5.87 9.45 2.97
CA ILE A 89 -7.03 8.66 2.52
C ILE A 89 -6.97 7.25 3.10
N ALA A 90 -5.80 6.61 3.08
CA ALA A 90 -5.62 5.27 3.66
C ALA A 90 -5.80 5.26 5.19
N ILE A 91 -5.31 6.30 5.88
CA ILE A 91 -5.58 6.52 7.32
C ILE A 91 -7.08 6.75 7.56
N GLY A 92 -7.72 7.57 6.73
CA GLY A 92 -9.16 7.79 6.77
C GLY A 92 -9.94 6.50 6.59
N ALA A 93 -9.50 5.61 5.70
CA ALA A 93 -10.09 4.29 5.56
C ALA A 93 -9.92 3.42 6.82
N ASN A 94 -8.83 3.56 7.59
CA ASN A 94 -8.70 2.86 8.88
C ASN A 94 -9.74 3.26 9.93
N THR A 95 -10.48 4.36 9.71
CA THR A 95 -11.66 4.67 10.54
C THR A 95 -12.76 3.62 10.40
N LEU A 96 -12.78 2.87 9.30
CA LEU A 96 -13.69 1.76 9.04
C LEU A 96 -12.98 0.42 9.31
N ARG A 97 -13.63 -0.44 10.09
CA ARG A 97 -13.18 -1.83 10.31
C ARG A 97 -14.27 -2.82 9.92
N SER A 98 -13.99 -3.64 8.92
CA SER A 98 -14.90 -4.71 8.51
C SER A 98 -14.45 -6.05 9.09
N VAL A 99 -15.30 -6.63 9.94
CA VAL A 99 -14.96 -7.78 10.80
C VAL A 99 -13.64 -7.45 11.51
N ASN A 100 -12.60 -8.25 11.35
CA ASN A 100 -11.31 -7.99 12.01
C ASN A 100 -10.34 -7.14 11.19
N THR A 101 -10.70 -6.65 9.99
CA THR A 101 -9.74 -6.02 9.07
C THR A 101 -9.97 -4.50 8.94
N PRO A 102 -8.98 -3.65 9.25
CA PRO A 102 -9.03 -2.23 8.95
C PRO A 102 -9.11 -1.99 7.43
N MET A 103 -9.96 -1.06 6.96
CA MET A 103 -10.13 -0.85 5.52
C MET A 103 -8.91 -0.22 4.85
N GLY A 104 -8.07 0.52 5.58
CA GLY A 104 -6.78 0.99 5.03
C GLY A 104 -5.88 -0.17 4.60
N TYR A 105 -5.93 -1.29 5.31
CA TYR A 105 -5.14 -2.48 4.94
C TYR A 105 -5.65 -3.10 3.64
N VAL A 106 -6.98 -3.06 3.44
CA VAL A 106 -7.61 -3.56 2.22
C VAL A 106 -7.19 -2.71 1.03
N ILE A 107 -7.12 -1.38 1.19
CA ILE A 107 -6.65 -0.47 0.15
C ILE A 107 -5.24 -0.86 -0.31
N GLU A 108 -4.30 -1.04 0.62
CA GLU A 108 -2.91 -1.42 0.27
C GLU A 108 -2.84 -2.75 -0.49
N VAL A 109 -3.58 -3.76 -0.01
CA VAL A 109 -3.58 -5.09 -0.66
C VAL A 109 -4.25 -5.06 -2.04
N VAL A 110 -5.29 -4.26 -2.23
CA VAL A 110 -6.01 -4.15 -3.51
C VAL A 110 -5.24 -3.30 -4.53
N GLN A 111 -4.53 -2.27 -4.10
CA GLN A 111 -3.73 -1.42 -5.00
C GLN A 111 -2.42 -2.09 -5.43
N ALA A 112 -1.83 -2.94 -4.58
CA ALA A 112 -0.56 -3.61 -4.86
C ALA A 112 -0.51 -4.38 -6.21
N PRO A 113 -1.53 -5.18 -6.61
CA PRO A 113 -1.54 -5.81 -7.92
C PRO A 113 -1.51 -4.82 -9.08
N TRP A 114 -2.25 -3.70 -8.97
CA TRP A 114 -2.27 -2.68 -10.00
C TRP A 114 -0.89 -2.02 -10.15
N TYR A 115 -0.24 -1.68 -9.03
CA TYR A 115 1.13 -1.16 -9.02
C TYR A 115 2.14 -2.14 -9.64
N GLY A 116 2.05 -3.43 -9.30
CA GLY A 116 2.89 -4.47 -9.90
C GLY A 116 2.65 -4.61 -11.41
N ALA A 117 1.38 -4.52 -11.85
CA ALA A 117 1.03 -4.57 -13.26
C ALA A 117 1.57 -3.36 -14.06
N VAL A 118 1.56 -2.17 -13.47
CA VAL A 118 2.17 -0.96 -14.06
C VAL A 118 3.67 -1.15 -14.28
N TRP A 119 4.37 -1.79 -13.34
CA TRP A 119 5.79 -2.10 -13.47
C TRP A 119 6.08 -3.14 -14.56
N GLY A 120 5.33 -4.25 -14.58
CA GLY A 120 5.54 -5.32 -15.55
C GLY A 120 5.20 -4.91 -16.98
N THR A 121 4.23 -4.01 -17.15
CA THR A 121 3.89 -3.47 -18.47
C THR A 121 4.74 -2.28 -18.90
N GLY A 122 5.56 -1.68 -18.02
CA GLY A 122 6.32 -0.47 -18.36
C GLY A 122 5.40 0.74 -18.61
N SER A 123 4.34 0.84 -17.80
CA SER A 123 3.29 1.86 -17.93
C SER A 123 3.47 3.03 -16.95
N LEU A 124 4.68 3.21 -16.42
CA LEU A 124 5.02 4.37 -15.60
C LEU A 124 4.97 5.68 -16.41
N ALA A 125 4.73 6.76 -15.68
CA ALA A 125 4.45 8.11 -16.18
C ALA A 125 5.37 8.59 -17.31
N ILE A 126 6.66 8.26 -17.20
CA ILE A 126 7.75 8.81 -18.01
C ILE A 126 7.98 7.96 -19.28
N GLY A 127 7.02 7.11 -19.68
CA GLY A 127 7.15 6.29 -20.88
C GLY A 127 8.35 5.35 -20.82
N GLY A 128 8.35 4.45 -19.82
CA GLY A 128 9.48 3.57 -19.55
C GLY A 128 9.47 2.24 -20.31
N GLU A 129 10.65 1.61 -20.35
CA GLU A 129 10.78 0.17 -20.57
C GLU A 129 10.12 -0.60 -19.42
N ARG A 130 9.76 -1.87 -19.68
CA ARG A 130 9.29 -2.77 -18.63
C ARG A 130 10.36 -2.93 -17.57
N ILE A 131 9.98 -2.91 -16.30
CA ILE A 131 10.93 -3.17 -15.22
C ILE A 131 11.07 -4.69 -15.08
N ALA A 132 12.27 -5.22 -15.36
CA ALA A 132 12.55 -6.64 -15.23
C ALA A 132 12.51 -7.10 -13.75
N PRO A 133 11.79 -8.18 -13.40
CA PRO A 133 11.80 -8.76 -12.07
C PRO A 133 13.20 -9.09 -11.58
N SER A 134 13.69 -8.32 -10.60
CA SER A 134 14.99 -8.54 -9.98
C SER A 134 15.05 -7.92 -8.58
N LEU A 135 15.95 -8.43 -7.74
CA LEU A 135 16.18 -7.87 -6.40
C LEU A 135 16.84 -6.49 -6.45
N ALA A 136 17.60 -6.17 -7.50
CA ALA A 136 18.23 -4.86 -7.69
C ALA A 136 17.20 -3.72 -7.66
N VAL A 137 16.01 -3.97 -8.19
CA VAL A 137 14.89 -3.01 -8.22
C VAL A 137 14.46 -2.58 -6.81
N LEU A 138 14.61 -3.44 -5.80
CA LEU A 138 14.31 -3.11 -4.39
C LEU A 138 15.20 -1.99 -3.85
N VAL A 139 16.42 -1.85 -4.39
CA VAL A 139 17.41 -0.86 -3.97
C VAL A 139 17.41 0.36 -4.89
N GLU A 140 17.29 0.13 -6.20
CA GLU A 140 17.44 1.17 -7.23
C GLU A 140 16.22 2.08 -7.37
N ARG A 141 15.00 1.55 -7.17
CA ARG A 141 13.75 2.29 -7.36
C ARG A 141 13.18 2.81 -6.03
N SER A 142 12.44 3.93 -6.12
CA SER A 142 11.72 4.53 -4.99
C SER A 142 10.52 3.69 -4.55
N GLY A 143 9.79 3.08 -5.49
CA GLY A 143 8.51 2.41 -5.22
C GLY A 143 8.51 1.38 -4.07
N PRO A 144 9.53 0.51 -3.86
CA PRO A 144 9.55 -0.43 -2.74
C PRO A 144 9.65 0.28 -1.38
N MET A 145 10.39 1.38 -1.30
CA MET A 145 10.44 2.21 -0.08
C MET A 145 9.11 2.92 0.15
N GLU A 146 8.49 3.42 -0.91
CA GLU A 146 7.17 4.05 -0.86
C GLU A 146 6.10 3.07 -0.37
N ILE A 147 5.99 1.88 -0.97
CA ILE A 147 5.06 0.82 -0.52
C ILE A 147 5.31 0.48 0.96
N THR A 148 6.58 0.34 1.35
CA THR A 148 6.93 0.06 2.75
C THR A 148 6.50 1.20 3.69
N ALA A 149 6.65 2.45 3.26
CA ALA A 149 6.23 3.62 4.01
C ALA A 149 4.71 3.68 4.19
N PHE A 150 3.93 3.44 3.12
CA PHE A 150 2.47 3.37 3.19
C PHE A 150 2.00 2.29 4.16
N ILE A 151 2.57 1.09 4.08
CA ILE A 151 2.26 0.00 5.01
C ILE A 151 2.58 0.39 6.46
N ALA A 152 3.72 1.04 6.72
CA ALA A 152 4.07 1.52 8.05
C ALA A 152 3.05 2.53 8.59
N ILE A 153 2.68 3.51 7.78
CA ILE A 153 1.70 4.56 8.12
C ILE A 153 0.32 3.94 8.42
N VAL A 154 -0.16 3.06 7.55
CA VAL A 154 -1.48 2.42 7.68
C VAL A 154 -1.51 1.46 8.88
N VAL A 155 -0.43 0.71 9.14
CA VAL A 155 -0.37 -0.20 10.30
C VAL A 155 -0.28 0.55 11.62
N ALA A 156 0.49 1.65 11.64
CA ALA A 156 0.59 2.50 12.82
C ALA A 156 -0.76 3.14 13.17
N THR A 157 -1.56 3.49 12.16
CA THR A 157 -2.86 4.14 12.35
C THR A 157 -4.05 3.19 12.46
N ARG A 158 -3.83 1.87 12.63
CA ARG A 158 -4.93 0.91 12.86
C ARG A 158 -5.88 1.32 14.01
N GLY A 159 -5.36 2.04 15.01
CA GLY A 159 -6.09 2.49 16.19
C GLY A 159 -7.17 3.54 15.93
N VAL A 160 -7.14 4.24 14.78
CA VAL A 160 -8.05 5.36 14.45
C VAL A 160 -9.48 4.91 14.07
N MET A 161 -9.83 3.66 14.38
CA MET A 161 -11.14 3.09 14.10
C MET A 161 -12.26 3.87 14.80
N LEU A 162 -13.31 4.20 14.05
CA LEU A 162 -14.54 4.83 14.53
C LEU A 162 -15.75 3.93 14.32
N TRP A 163 -15.83 3.29 13.15
CA TRP A 163 -16.93 2.43 12.76
C TRP A 163 -16.49 0.98 12.60
N HIS A 164 -17.36 0.09 13.06
CA HIS A 164 -17.14 -1.34 13.02
C HIS A 164 -18.35 -2.05 12.44
N GLN A 165 -18.09 -2.92 11.48
CA GLN A 165 -19.03 -3.91 10.99
C GLN A 165 -18.67 -5.26 11.64
N GLU A 166 -19.49 -5.75 12.57
CA GLU A 166 -19.17 -6.94 13.38
C GLU A 166 -19.17 -8.24 12.56
N SER A 167 -20.11 -8.39 11.64
CA SER A 167 -20.32 -9.63 10.88
C SER A 167 -20.28 -9.42 9.36
N GLY A 168 -19.99 -10.51 8.63
CA GLY A 168 -20.02 -10.51 7.16
C GLY A 168 -21.37 -10.99 6.62
N PRO A 169 -21.71 -10.73 5.34
CA PRO A 169 -20.84 -10.21 4.28
C PRO A 169 -20.71 -8.68 4.24
N ARG A 170 -19.54 -8.21 3.82
CA ARG A 170 -19.09 -6.80 3.79
C ARG A 170 -20.04 -5.80 3.10
N LEU A 171 -20.99 -6.29 2.32
CA LEU A 171 -21.90 -5.52 1.47
C LEU A 171 -23.35 -5.47 2.02
N LYS A 172 -23.65 -6.18 3.10
CA LYS A 172 -25.02 -6.31 3.63
C LYS A 172 -25.19 -5.73 5.02
N GLU A 173 -24.18 -5.88 5.88
CA GLU A 173 -24.24 -5.36 7.25
C GLU A 173 -23.75 -3.92 7.28
N GLU A 174 -24.42 -3.10 8.08
CA GLU A 174 -24.09 -1.69 8.24
C GLU A 174 -22.86 -1.48 9.14
N PHE A 175 -22.25 -0.31 9.01
CA PHE A 175 -21.15 0.12 9.86
C PHE A 175 -21.71 0.86 11.08
N GLU A 176 -21.53 0.29 12.26
CA GLU A 176 -21.96 0.93 13.50
C GLU A 176 -20.82 1.75 14.08
N ARG A 177 -21.15 2.95 14.58
CA ARG A 177 -20.15 3.79 15.25
C ARG A 177 -19.94 3.25 16.67
N VAL A 178 -18.73 2.75 16.93
CA VAL A 178 -18.35 2.14 18.21
C VAL A 178 -17.34 2.98 18.99
N ARG A 179 -16.73 3.98 18.35
CA ARG A 179 -15.74 4.88 18.95
C ARG A 179 -15.93 6.33 18.49
N SER A 180 -15.27 7.23 19.19
CA SER A 180 -15.17 8.64 18.88
C SER A 180 -13.72 9.04 18.58
N PRO A 181 -13.47 10.16 17.87
CA PRO A 181 -12.12 10.64 17.63
C PRO A 181 -11.33 10.94 18.92
N SER A 182 -12.01 11.27 20.02
CA SER A 182 -11.38 11.44 21.34
C SER A 182 -10.82 10.14 21.93
N ASP A 183 -11.27 8.98 21.42
CA ASP A 183 -10.76 7.66 21.85
C ASP A 183 -9.52 7.23 21.05
N TRP A 184 -9.07 8.04 20.08
CA TRP A 184 -7.88 7.75 19.31
C TRP A 184 -6.65 7.82 20.19
N SER A 185 -5.94 6.70 20.26
CA SER A 185 -4.67 6.60 20.95
C SER A 185 -3.70 5.79 20.10
N LEU A 186 -2.45 6.23 20.12
CA LEU A 186 -1.32 5.54 19.51
C LEU A 186 -0.30 5.27 20.61
N THR A 187 0.14 4.02 20.67
CA THR A 187 1.26 3.64 21.52
C THR A 187 2.55 4.30 21.04
N ARG A 188 3.57 4.36 21.90
CA ARG A 188 4.89 4.88 21.52
C ARG A 188 5.49 4.14 20.31
N ARG A 189 5.28 2.82 20.22
CA ARG A 189 5.78 2.03 19.09
C ARG A 189 5.05 2.36 17.79
N GLU A 190 3.73 2.60 17.85
CA GLU A 190 2.96 3.06 16.70
C GLU A 190 3.38 4.45 16.26
N TRP A 191 3.62 5.37 17.19
CA TRP A 191 4.19 6.68 16.87
C TRP A 191 5.55 6.60 16.18
N VAL A 192 6.46 5.77 16.70
CA VAL A 192 7.77 5.55 16.07
C VAL A 192 7.61 4.98 14.66
N LEU A 193 6.72 4.01 14.47
CA LEU A 193 6.45 3.44 13.15
C LEU A 193 5.83 4.47 12.20
N LEU A 194 4.90 5.31 12.68
CA LEU A 194 4.25 6.36 11.89
C LEU A 194 5.26 7.42 11.42
N VAL A 195 6.06 7.94 12.34
CA VAL A 195 7.12 8.92 12.03
C VAL A 195 8.15 8.28 11.10
N GLY A 196 8.58 7.05 11.38
CA GLY A 196 9.48 6.30 10.50
C GLY A 196 8.90 6.10 9.09
N GLY A 197 7.60 5.82 8.98
CA GLY A 197 6.89 5.72 7.71
C GLY A 197 6.92 7.01 6.91
N TYR A 198 6.57 8.15 7.53
CA TYR A 198 6.64 9.45 6.85
C TYR A 198 8.07 9.88 6.49
N LEU A 199 9.07 9.57 7.32
CA LEU A 199 10.47 9.81 6.99
C LEU A 199 10.92 8.96 5.80
N LEU A 200 10.55 7.68 5.77
CA LEU A 200 10.84 6.80 4.64
C LEU A 200 10.15 7.29 3.36
N LEU A 201 8.91 7.76 3.47
CA LEU A 201 8.17 8.37 2.35
C LEU A 201 8.88 9.62 1.82
N ALA A 202 9.35 10.50 2.71
CA ALA A 202 10.10 11.69 2.34
C ALA A 202 11.41 11.32 1.61
N VAL A 203 12.17 10.35 2.12
CA VAL A 203 13.38 9.85 1.46
C VAL A 203 13.08 9.28 0.07
N SER A 204 12.00 8.50 -0.05
CA SER A 204 11.54 7.94 -1.32
C SER A 204 11.23 9.04 -2.34
N CYS A 205 10.41 10.02 -1.94
CA CYS A 205 10.02 11.15 -2.80
C CYS A 205 11.23 12.01 -3.19
N TYR A 206 12.19 12.21 -2.29
CA TYR A 206 13.40 12.98 -2.59
C TYR A 206 14.28 12.27 -3.62
N ARG A 207 14.47 10.94 -3.46
CA ARG A 207 15.20 10.13 -4.44
C ARG A 207 14.56 10.18 -5.82
N GLU A 208 13.22 10.14 -5.87
CA GLU A 208 12.47 10.24 -7.12
C GLU A 208 12.59 11.63 -7.76
N ALA A 209 12.47 12.71 -6.97
CA ALA A 209 12.67 14.07 -7.44
C ALA A 209 14.06 14.30 -8.05
N VAL A 210 15.11 13.74 -7.43
CA VAL A 210 16.48 13.77 -7.97
C VAL A 210 16.57 12.99 -9.27
N ALA A 211 15.93 11.82 -9.37
CA ALA A 211 15.92 11.02 -10.59
C ALA A 211 15.21 11.74 -11.74
N ILE A 212 14.05 12.36 -11.49
CA ILE A 212 13.32 13.15 -12.48
C ILE A 212 14.16 14.34 -12.95
N ALA A 213 14.77 15.09 -12.01
CA ALA A 213 15.58 16.24 -12.34
C ALA A 213 16.80 15.90 -13.22
N ARG A 214 17.39 14.71 -13.07
CA ARG A 214 18.50 14.22 -13.91
C ARG A 214 18.08 13.86 -15.34
N VAL A 215 16.80 13.57 -15.56
CA VAL A 215 16.27 13.21 -16.88
C VAL A 215 15.68 14.44 -17.59
N ALA A 216 15.14 15.39 -16.84
CA ALA A 216 14.44 16.56 -17.37
C ALA A 216 15.32 17.82 -17.54
N GLY A 217 16.47 17.89 -16.85
CA GLY A 217 17.46 18.97 -16.96
C GLY A 217 18.64 18.59 -17.84
#